data_AF-A0A7V4UP63-F1
#
_entry.id   AF-A0A7V4UP63-F1
#
_cell.length_a   1.000
_cell.length_b   1.000
_cell.length_c   1.000
_cell.angle_alpha   90.00
_cell.angle_beta   90.00
_cell.angle_gamma   90.00
#
_symmetry.space_group_name_H-M   'P 1'
#
loop_
_entity.id
_entity.type
_entity.pdbx_description
1 polymer ?
#
loop_
_entity_poly.entity_id
_entity_poly.type
_entity_poly.pdbx_seq_one_letter_code
_entity_poly.pdbx_strand_id
1 'polypeptide(L)'
;ALAKKFGLAVGLKEEDFENALPVYECLAHTGAVIRGMLLGIPAENRAGALVNETMVCSYSAEFDSALKKHYGLGEEAREFFIIHSKVDKEHAALAAELVARYADSERNQSVVRESARNMIRFKIGKFEGIYRAYA
;
A
#
# COMPACT_ATOMS: atom_id res chain seq x y z
N ALA A 1 5.21 12.49 -6.09
CA ALA A 1 5.32 13.87 -5.57
C ALA A 1 5.15 13.93 -4.05
N LEU A 2 4.00 13.52 -3.49
CA LEU A 2 3.72 13.65 -2.04
C LEU A 2 4.62 12.80 -1.11
N ALA A 3 4.92 11.55 -1.47
CA ALA A 3 5.82 10.72 -0.68
C ALA A 3 7.26 11.31 -0.60
N LYS A 4 7.73 11.91 -1.70
CA LYS A 4 9.01 12.62 -1.75
C LYS A 4 8.99 13.88 -0.89
N LYS A 5 7.90 14.67 -0.97
CA LYS A 5 7.67 15.83 -0.09
C LYS A 5 7.74 15.45 1.39
N PHE A 6 7.10 14.35 1.78
CA PHE A 6 7.19 13.83 3.15
C PHE A 6 8.64 13.46 3.52
N GLY A 7 9.33 12.73 2.65
CA GLY A 7 10.72 12.33 2.90
C GLY A 7 11.66 13.54 3.10
N LEU A 8 11.55 14.57 2.26
CA LEU A 8 12.29 15.82 2.45
C LEU A 8 11.95 16.51 3.79
N ALA A 9 10.68 16.50 4.19
CA ALA A 9 10.23 17.09 5.45
C ALA A 9 10.75 16.33 6.69
N VAL A 10 11.13 15.06 6.56
CA VAL A 10 11.78 14.28 7.64
C VAL A 10 13.31 14.25 7.54
N GLY A 11 13.88 15.07 6.65
CA GLY A 11 15.32 15.30 6.57
C GLY A 11 16.06 14.47 5.51
N LEU A 12 15.35 13.74 4.65
CA LEU A 12 15.97 13.16 3.46
C LEU A 12 16.38 14.26 2.49
N LYS A 13 17.37 13.96 1.66
CA LYS A 13 17.82 14.81 0.56
C LYS A 13 17.37 14.22 -0.77
N GLU A 14 17.47 15.03 -1.81
CA GLU A 14 17.16 14.64 -3.18
C GLU A 14 17.94 13.38 -3.61
N GLU A 15 19.24 13.33 -3.25
CA GLU A 15 20.14 12.25 -3.60
C GLU A 15 19.77 10.92 -2.92
N ASP A 16 19.07 10.97 -1.76
CA ASP A 16 18.62 9.76 -1.08
C ASP A 16 17.57 9.02 -1.91
N PHE A 17 16.71 9.73 -2.64
CA PHE A 17 15.68 9.11 -3.48
C PHE A 17 16.25 8.49 -4.76
N GLU A 18 17.36 9.02 -5.27
CA GLU A 18 18.02 8.53 -6.48
C GLU A 18 18.91 7.32 -6.19
N ASN A 19 19.60 7.33 -5.05
CA ASN A 19 20.60 6.33 -4.71
C ASN A 19 20.07 5.22 -3.79
N ALA A 20 18.85 5.33 -3.27
CA ALA A 20 18.28 4.32 -2.38
C ALA A 20 18.17 2.96 -3.08
N LEU A 21 18.79 1.95 -2.47
CA LEU A 21 18.51 0.56 -2.80
C LEU A 21 17.26 0.11 -2.04
N PRO A 22 16.22 -0.37 -2.74
CA PRO A 22 14.99 -0.78 -2.08
C PRO A 22 15.22 -2.05 -1.27
N VAL A 23 14.64 -2.09 -0.07
CA VAL A 23 14.52 -3.30 0.74
C VAL A 23 13.92 -4.42 -0.12
N TYR A 24 14.51 -5.62 -0.08
CA TYR A 24 14.14 -6.72 -0.98
C TYR A 24 12.64 -7.06 -0.89
N GLU A 25 12.06 -7.04 0.31
CA GLU A 25 10.64 -7.32 0.52
C GLU A 25 9.74 -6.21 -0.07
N CYS A 26 10.20 -4.96 -0.13
CA CYS A 26 9.53 -3.88 -0.86
C CYS A 26 9.54 -4.14 -2.37
N LEU A 27 10.67 -4.64 -2.92
CA LEU A 27 10.76 -5.07 -4.31
C LEU A 27 9.83 -6.26 -4.58
N ALA A 28 9.80 -7.26 -3.69
CA ALA A 28 8.97 -8.44 -3.84
C ALA A 28 7.47 -8.09 -3.86
N HIS A 29 7.02 -7.23 -2.93
CA HIS A 29 5.64 -6.71 -2.94
C HIS A 29 5.33 -5.96 -4.24
N THR A 30 6.22 -5.07 -4.68
CA THR A 30 6.05 -4.31 -5.93
C THR A 30 5.99 -5.24 -7.14
N GLY A 31 6.87 -6.24 -7.21
CA GLY A 31 6.89 -7.24 -8.28
C GLY A 31 5.61 -8.07 -8.33
N ALA A 32 5.06 -8.46 -7.18
CA ALA A 32 3.78 -9.16 -7.12
C ALA A 32 2.62 -8.31 -7.68
N VAL A 33 2.60 -7.01 -7.35
CA VAL A 33 1.62 -6.06 -7.88
C VAL A 33 1.76 -5.90 -9.40
N ILE A 34 2.97 -5.68 -9.91
CA ILE A 34 3.23 -5.53 -11.35
C ILE A 34 2.85 -6.80 -12.11
N ARG A 35 3.20 -7.99 -11.58
CA ARG A 35 2.79 -9.27 -12.15
C ARG A 35 1.26 -9.37 -12.23
N GLY A 36 0.56 -9.01 -11.15
CA GLY A 36 -0.91 -9.03 -11.12
C GLY A 36 -1.53 -8.09 -12.17
N MET A 37 -0.91 -6.94 -12.42
CA MET A 37 -1.36 -5.99 -13.45
C MET A 37 -1.12 -6.49 -14.87
N LEU A 38 0.03 -7.12 -15.13
CA LEU A 38 0.43 -7.52 -16.49
C LEU A 38 -0.05 -8.91 -16.91
N LEU A 39 -0.11 -9.85 -15.96
CA LEU A 39 -0.31 -11.28 -16.22
C LEU A 39 -1.47 -11.88 -15.40
N GLY A 40 -2.07 -11.10 -14.49
CA GLY A 40 -3.18 -11.55 -13.66
C GLY A 40 -4.52 -11.51 -14.38
N ILE A 41 -5.48 -12.29 -13.88
CA ILE A 41 -6.88 -12.18 -14.30
C ILE A 41 -7.59 -11.09 -13.48
N PRO A 42 -8.73 -10.53 -13.95
CA PRO A 42 -9.42 -9.45 -13.23
C PRO A 42 -9.77 -9.79 -11.77
N ALA A 43 -10.22 -11.02 -11.50
CA ALA A 43 -10.54 -11.49 -10.15
C ALA A 43 -9.33 -11.43 -9.20
N GLU A 44 -8.17 -11.88 -9.65
CA GLU A 44 -6.90 -11.80 -8.89
C GLU A 44 -6.46 -10.35 -8.69
N ASN A 45 -6.39 -9.58 -9.77
CA ASN A 45 -5.83 -8.23 -9.75
C ASN A 45 -6.66 -7.30 -8.86
N ARG A 46 -8.00 -7.35 -8.95
CA ARG A 46 -8.89 -6.52 -8.13
C ARG A 46 -8.85 -6.92 -6.65
N ALA A 47 -8.70 -8.21 -6.34
CA ALA A 47 -8.54 -8.66 -4.97
C ALA A 47 -7.23 -8.13 -4.35
N GLY A 48 -6.12 -8.21 -5.10
CA GLY A 48 -4.83 -7.68 -4.67
C GLY A 48 -4.85 -6.16 -4.45
N ALA A 49 -5.48 -5.42 -5.35
CA ALA A 49 -5.67 -3.97 -5.20
C ALA A 49 -6.48 -3.64 -3.92
N LEU A 50 -7.63 -4.29 -3.72
CA LEU A 50 -8.49 -4.05 -2.56
C LEU A 50 -7.76 -4.28 -1.22
N VAL A 51 -6.95 -5.35 -1.12
CA VAL A 51 -6.14 -5.60 0.09
C VAL A 51 -5.15 -4.47 0.34
N ASN A 52 -4.50 -3.97 -0.70
CA ASN A 52 -3.55 -2.88 -0.54
C ASN A 52 -4.25 -1.60 -0.06
N GLU A 53 -5.34 -1.20 -0.71
CA GLU A 53 -6.09 0.03 -0.38
C GLU A 53 -6.65 0.00 1.04
N THR A 54 -7.25 -1.12 1.45
CA THR A 54 -7.84 -1.25 2.80
C THR A 54 -6.80 -1.12 3.91
N MET A 55 -5.60 -1.68 3.74
CA MET A 55 -4.52 -1.53 4.72
C MET A 55 -3.94 -0.10 4.70
N VAL A 56 -3.80 0.51 3.51
CA VAL A 56 -3.29 1.87 3.34
C VAL A 56 -4.12 2.90 4.10
N CYS A 57 -5.45 2.82 4.02
CA CYS A 57 -6.36 3.64 4.83
C CYS A 57 -5.99 3.63 6.31
N SER A 58 -5.86 2.42 6.87
CA SER A 58 -5.72 2.22 8.32
C SER A 58 -4.40 2.78 8.83
N TYR A 59 -3.28 2.36 8.23
CA TYR A 59 -1.98 2.82 8.71
C TYR A 59 -1.74 4.30 8.40
N SER A 60 -2.35 4.85 7.34
CA SER A 60 -2.19 6.26 7.01
C SER A 60 -2.86 7.16 8.04
N ALA A 61 -4.03 6.76 8.57
CA ALA A 61 -4.67 7.48 9.67
C ALA A 61 -3.81 7.45 10.95
N GLU A 62 -3.19 6.31 11.24
CA GLU A 62 -2.28 6.17 12.39
C GLU A 62 -1.01 7.01 12.23
N PHE A 63 -0.37 6.96 11.06
CA PHE A 63 0.81 7.78 10.78
C PHE A 63 0.50 9.27 10.80
N ASP A 64 -0.62 9.70 10.24
CA ASP A 64 -1.04 11.10 10.29
C ASP A 64 -1.11 11.63 11.74
N SER A 65 -1.75 10.85 12.61
CA SER A 65 -1.89 11.16 14.04
C SER A 65 -0.53 11.14 14.76
N ALA A 66 0.26 10.08 14.56
CA ALA A 66 1.54 9.89 15.24
C ALA A 66 2.58 10.94 14.81
N LEU A 67 2.68 11.23 13.52
CA LEU A 67 3.61 12.24 12.97
C LEU A 67 3.29 13.64 13.48
N LYS A 68 2.01 13.97 13.67
CA LYS A 68 1.60 15.24 14.30
C LYS A 68 1.99 15.27 15.78
N LYS A 69 1.62 14.23 16.52
CA LYS A 69 1.73 14.20 17.99
C LYS A 69 3.17 14.06 18.49
N HIS A 70 3.96 13.22 17.84
CA HIS A 70 5.28 12.81 18.35
C HIS A 70 6.45 13.48 17.62
N TYR A 71 6.22 13.95 16.39
CA TYR A 71 7.27 14.53 15.55
C TYR A 71 7.00 16.00 15.17
N GLY A 72 5.85 16.57 15.58
CA GLY A 72 5.51 17.97 15.34
C GLY A 72 5.35 18.35 13.87
N LEU A 73 5.16 17.37 12.98
CA LEU A 73 5.08 17.63 11.54
C LEU A 73 3.79 18.38 11.18
N GLY A 74 3.94 19.47 10.42
CA GLY A 74 2.83 20.26 9.89
C GLY A 74 1.94 19.47 8.93
N GLU A 75 0.79 20.04 8.59
CA GLU A 75 -0.17 19.42 7.66
C GLU A 75 0.43 19.15 6.27
N GLU A 76 1.18 20.11 5.72
CA GLU A 76 1.81 19.96 4.42
C GLU A 76 2.79 18.79 4.35
N ALA A 77 3.57 18.56 5.41
CA ALA A 77 4.51 17.45 5.48
C ALA A 77 3.79 16.08 5.54
N ARG A 78 2.63 16.04 6.18
CA ARG A 78 1.82 14.82 6.38
C ARG A 78 0.76 14.60 5.30
N GLU A 79 0.67 15.49 4.31
CA GLU A 79 -0.34 15.49 3.25
C GLU A 79 -0.51 14.12 2.58
N PHE A 80 0.60 13.42 2.35
CA PHE A 80 0.58 12.04 1.84
C PHE A 80 -0.35 11.14 2.67
N PHE A 81 -0.19 11.10 3.99
CA PHE A 81 -0.99 10.24 4.87
C PHE A 81 -2.42 10.75 5.06
N ILE A 82 -2.61 12.07 5.08
CA ILE A 82 -3.95 12.68 5.20
C ILE A 82 -4.83 12.24 4.05
N ILE A 83 -4.34 12.34 2.82
CA ILE A 83 -5.10 11.98 1.61
C ILE A 83 -5.45 10.49 1.64
N HIS A 84 -4.47 9.62 1.89
CA HIS A 84 -4.69 8.17 1.93
C HIS A 84 -5.59 7.73 3.11
N SER A 85 -5.69 8.50 4.20
CA SER A 85 -6.65 8.20 5.28
C SER A 85 -8.11 8.52 4.94
N LYS A 86 -8.34 9.46 4.01
CA LYS A 86 -9.68 10.00 3.70
C LYS A 86 -10.24 9.50 2.37
N VAL A 87 -9.42 9.53 1.32
CA VAL A 87 -9.83 9.24 -0.07
C VAL A 87 -10.01 7.75 -0.29
N ASP A 88 -9.23 6.91 0.38
CA ASP A 88 -9.18 5.49 0.07
C ASP A 88 -10.40 4.68 0.61
N LYS A 89 -11.30 5.30 1.40
CA LYS A 89 -12.57 4.66 1.81
C LYS A 89 -13.54 4.48 0.66
N GLU A 90 -13.66 5.48 -0.20
CA GLU A 90 -14.50 5.41 -1.41
C GLU A 90 -13.87 4.46 -2.43
N HIS A 91 -12.54 4.50 -2.57
CA HIS A 91 -11.80 3.56 -3.42
C HIS A 91 -11.96 2.12 -2.97
N ALA A 92 -11.91 1.84 -1.66
CA ALA A 92 -12.13 0.50 -1.13
C ALA A 92 -13.55 -0.01 -1.42
N ALA A 93 -14.57 0.86 -1.33
CA ALA A 93 -15.94 0.50 -1.66
C ALA A 93 -16.10 0.15 -3.15
N LEU A 94 -15.61 1.00 -4.07
CA LEU A 94 -15.62 0.70 -5.51
C LEU A 94 -14.81 -0.56 -5.84
N ALA A 95 -13.65 -0.75 -5.20
CA ALA A 95 -12.84 -1.94 -5.38
C ALA A 95 -13.57 -3.20 -4.92
N ALA A 96 -14.32 -3.16 -3.82
CA ALA A 96 -15.13 -4.27 -3.34
C ALA A 96 -16.25 -4.62 -4.35
N GLU A 97 -16.93 -3.63 -4.93
CA GLU A 97 -17.92 -3.86 -5.98
C GLU A 97 -17.31 -4.52 -7.23
N LEU A 98 -16.10 -4.10 -7.63
CA LEU A 98 -15.39 -4.70 -8.76
C LEU A 98 -15.00 -6.15 -8.46
N VAL A 99 -14.51 -6.44 -7.24
CA VAL A 99 -14.22 -7.82 -6.82
C VAL A 99 -15.49 -8.67 -6.88
N ALA A 100 -16.62 -8.17 -6.38
CA ALA A 100 -17.90 -8.89 -6.41
C ALA A 100 -18.33 -9.23 -7.86
N ARG A 101 -18.14 -8.31 -8.81
CA ARG A 101 -18.44 -8.56 -10.23
C ARG A 101 -17.59 -9.67 -10.85
N TYR A 102 -16.34 -9.82 -10.43
CA TYR A 102 -15.43 -10.83 -10.97
C TYR A 102 -15.43 -12.14 -10.16
N ALA A 103 -16.07 -12.18 -8.99
CA ALA A 103 -16.24 -13.37 -8.16
C ALA A 103 -17.49 -14.19 -8.57
N ASP A 104 -17.73 -14.31 -9.88
CA ASP A 104 -18.94 -14.84 -10.51
C ASP A 104 -19.01 -16.37 -10.63
N SER A 105 -17.95 -17.07 -10.22
CA SER A 105 -17.85 -18.52 -10.24
C SER A 105 -17.07 -19.02 -9.02
N GLU A 106 -17.25 -20.29 -8.64
CA GLU A 106 -16.50 -20.91 -7.54
C GLU A 106 -14.99 -20.80 -7.74
N ARG A 107 -14.53 -21.00 -8.98
CA ARG A 107 -13.12 -20.82 -9.35
C ARG A 107 -12.66 -19.38 -9.07
N ASN A 108 -13.41 -18.38 -9.53
CA ASN A 108 -13.00 -16.98 -9.35
C ASN A 108 -13.10 -16.54 -7.88
N GLN A 109 -14.07 -17.04 -7.12
CA GLN A 109 -14.14 -16.82 -5.67
C GLN A 109 -12.92 -17.41 -4.96
N SER A 110 -12.48 -18.60 -5.35
CA SER A 110 -11.24 -19.21 -4.83
C SER A 110 -10.02 -18.35 -5.18
N VAL A 111 -9.91 -17.90 -6.44
CA VAL A 111 -8.83 -17.01 -6.88
C VAL A 111 -8.81 -15.71 -6.09
N VAL A 112 -9.95 -15.06 -5.88
CA VAL A 112 -10.06 -13.83 -5.07
C VAL A 112 -9.53 -14.06 -3.66
N ARG A 113 -9.98 -15.12 -2.98
CA ARG A 113 -9.57 -15.44 -1.61
C ARG A 113 -8.06 -15.70 -1.53
N GLU A 114 -7.52 -16.52 -2.41
CA GLU A 114 -6.09 -16.86 -2.39
C GLU A 114 -5.22 -15.67 -2.79
N SER A 115 -5.64 -14.87 -3.76
CA SER A 115 -4.95 -13.64 -4.15
C SER A 115 -4.91 -12.64 -2.99
N ALA A 116 -6.02 -12.50 -2.27
CA ALA A 116 -6.08 -11.65 -1.08
C ALA A 116 -5.13 -12.16 0.02
N ARG A 117 -5.14 -13.46 0.34
CA ARG A 117 -4.20 -14.06 1.33
C ARG A 117 -2.75 -13.82 0.94
N ASN A 118 -2.40 -14.03 -0.34
CA ASN A 118 -1.04 -13.83 -0.83
C ASN A 118 -0.62 -12.36 -0.75
N MET A 119 -1.52 -11.43 -1.10
CA MET A 119 -1.21 -10.00 -1.02
C MET A 119 -1.01 -9.54 0.43
N ILE A 120 -1.79 -10.06 1.39
CA ILE A 120 -1.56 -9.82 2.83
C ILE A 120 -0.14 -10.25 3.23
N ARG A 121 0.30 -11.44 2.79
CA ARG A 121 1.66 -11.95 3.08
C ARG A 121 2.74 -11.04 2.49
N PHE A 122 2.58 -10.59 1.25
CA PHE A 122 3.52 -9.64 0.65
C PHE A 122 3.54 -8.30 1.41
N LYS A 123 2.39 -7.81 1.89
CA LYS A 123 2.32 -6.58 2.67
C LYS A 123 2.97 -6.69 4.03
N ILE A 124 2.71 -7.77 4.76
CA ILE A 124 3.36 -8.02 6.05
C ILE A 124 4.87 -8.14 5.84
N GLY A 125 5.30 -8.96 4.88
CA GLY A 125 6.72 -9.13 4.55
C GLY A 125 7.40 -7.81 4.19
N LYS A 126 6.71 -6.92 3.44
CA LYS A 126 7.20 -5.56 3.16
C LYS A 126 7.48 -4.79 4.46
N PHE A 127 6.53 -4.74 5.40
CA PHE A 127 6.70 -4.01 6.65
C PHE A 127 7.76 -4.64 7.56
N GLU A 128 7.79 -5.97 7.67
CA GLU A 128 8.82 -6.69 8.41
C GLU A 128 10.21 -6.45 7.83
N GLY A 129 10.34 -6.40 6.50
CA GLY A 129 11.59 -6.06 5.81
C GLY A 129 12.06 -4.64 6.15
N ILE A 130 11.14 -3.67 6.14
CA ILE A 130 11.44 -2.29 6.55
C ILE A 130 11.90 -2.26 8.01
N TYR A 131 11.18 -2.91 8.92
CA TYR A 131 11.56 -2.98 10.34
C TYR A 131 12.95 -3.58 10.52
N ARG A 132 13.23 -4.73 9.89
CA ARG A 132 14.54 -5.39 9.98
C ARG A 132 15.69 -4.53 9.48
N ALA A 133 15.45 -3.68 8.49
CA ALA A 133 16.46 -2.82 7.91
C ALA A 133 16.76 -1.57 8.77
N TYR A 134 15.81 -1.11 9.60
CA TYR A 134 15.87 0.23 10.20
C TYR A 134 15.45 0.33 11.69
N ALA A 135 15.11 -0.76 12.37
CA ALA A 135 14.75 -0.80 13.80
C ALA A 135 15.58 -1.86 14.56
#